data_AF-A0A9Y3SAQ9-F1
#
_entry.id   AF-A0A9Y3SAQ9-F1
#
_cell.length_a   1.000
_cell.length_b   1.000
_cell.length_c   1.000
_cell.angle_alpha   90.00
_cell.angle_beta   90.00
_cell.angle_gamma   90.00
#
_symmetry.space_group_name_H-M   'P 1'
#
loop_
_entity.id
_entity.type
_entity.pdbx_description
1 polymer ?
#
loop_
_entity_poly.entity_id
_entity_poly.type
_entity_poly.pdbx_seq_one_letter_code
_entity_poly.pdbx_strand_id
1 'polypeptide(L)'
;FLDILQGTLGFTFPGVSIPGLKEFLLNVRPSPKPGMEFFNMFWEEHFGCKLEFESQRAKDYEADDFNPVCTGSEDLRNTDSSYSDVSQVRISYNVYKAVYAVAHALHTFLNCDSAGPSGGLCEKHSSFSNGQFLQYLKMVNFTNQFDDKVYFDSNGEPVPLYDIINWQKDSKDKIRFIKVGTYDGSAPQREQLQIKKNTIVWTKGQLQVPVSQCSAPCPPGSRQATRQGEPKCCFDCLPCADGEISNQTGSTECTKCPEYFWSDKEKVKCVAGEEEFLSFYDTMGIILVALTLLGFLLTTIITIVFHSFRFTPIVKANNSEISFLLLLSLKLCFLCSLVFIGQPSWWTCRLRQAAFGISFVLCLSCLLVKTIVVLLAFRTNVPGSRGRKLFGTSQQRILIICATAPQ
;
A
#
# COMPACT_ATOMS: atom_id res chain seq x y z
N PHE A 1 27.71 -4.30 24.30
CA PHE A 1 26.48 -5.13 24.32
C PHE A 1 25.28 -4.34 24.84
N LEU A 2 25.39 -3.66 25.99
CA LEU A 2 24.29 -2.87 26.56
C LEU A 2 23.75 -1.77 25.61
N ASP A 3 24.61 -1.19 24.77
CA ASP A 3 24.18 -0.20 23.76
C ASP A 3 23.25 -0.78 22.68
N ILE A 4 23.35 -2.08 22.41
CA ILE A 4 22.52 -2.79 21.42
C ILE A 4 21.13 -3.07 22.00
N LEU A 5 21.08 -3.34 23.31
CA LEU A 5 19.85 -3.71 24.01
C LEU A 5 19.00 -2.51 24.44
N GLN A 6 19.58 -1.30 24.44
CA GLN A 6 18.85 -0.09 24.76
C GLN A 6 17.69 0.12 23.78
N GLY A 7 16.51 0.39 24.35
CA GLY A 7 15.27 0.60 23.63
C GLY A 7 14.48 -0.66 23.31
N THR A 8 14.91 -1.82 23.82
CA THR A 8 14.12 -3.07 23.75
C THR A 8 12.77 -2.87 24.43
N LEU A 9 11.70 -3.33 23.78
CA LEU A 9 10.36 -3.44 24.36
C LEU A 9 10.11 -4.90 24.70
N GLY A 10 9.58 -5.15 25.89
CA GLY A 10 9.27 -6.49 26.36
C GLY A 10 7.99 -6.53 27.16
N PHE A 11 7.43 -7.73 27.27
CA PHE A 11 6.31 -8.01 28.18
C PHE A 11 6.85 -8.66 29.45
N THR A 12 6.23 -8.31 30.57
CA THR A 12 6.54 -8.94 31.86
C THR A 12 5.28 -8.97 32.71
N PHE A 13 5.18 -9.90 33.66
CA PHE A 13 4.03 -9.94 34.57
C PHE A 13 3.99 -8.69 35.45
N PRO A 14 2.82 -8.17 35.82
CA PRO A 14 2.70 -7.01 36.71
C PRO A 14 3.53 -7.19 37.98
N GLY A 15 4.34 -6.18 38.30
CA GLY A 15 5.16 -6.17 39.51
C GLY A 15 4.38 -5.57 40.67
N VAL A 16 4.32 -6.28 41.80
CA VAL A 16 3.72 -5.80 43.04
C VAL A 16 4.71 -5.88 44.20
N SER A 17 4.46 -5.11 45.25
CA SER A 17 5.20 -5.24 46.52
C SER A 17 4.30 -5.96 47.51
N ILE A 18 4.70 -7.16 47.94
CA ILE A 18 3.93 -7.96 48.90
C ILE A 18 4.33 -7.53 50.32
N PRO A 19 3.40 -6.97 51.12
CA PRO A 19 3.71 -6.54 52.48
C PRO A 19 4.24 -7.70 53.33
N GLY A 20 5.31 -7.48 54.10
CA GLY A 20 5.90 -8.49 54.99
C GLY A 20 6.79 -9.52 54.31
N LEU A 21 6.83 -9.58 52.96
CA LEU A 21 7.63 -10.58 52.25
C LEU A 21 9.12 -10.38 52.48
N LYS A 22 9.60 -9.13 52.50
CA LYS A 22 11.02 -8.85 52.73
C LYS A 22 11.47 -9.37 54.08
N GLU A 23 10.70 -9.05 55.11
CA GLU A 23 10.96 -9.45 56.48
C GLU A 23 10.93 -10.97 56.63
N PHE A 24 9.97 -11.63 55.97
CA PHE A 24 9.88 -13.09 55.94
C PHE A 24 11.13 -13.74 55.32
N LEU A 25 11.58 -13.28 54.15
CA LEU A 25 12.76 -13.82 53.46
C LEU A 25 14.05 -13.58 54.25
N LEU A 26 14.19 -12.42 54.90
CA LEU A 26 15.37 -12.10 55.70
C LEU A 26 15.45 -12.86 57.04
N ASN A 27 14.36 -13.49 57.47
CA ASN A 27 14.30 -14.26 58.72
C ASN A 27 14.69 -15.74 58.54
N VAL A 28 14.98 -16.18 57.31
CA VAL A 28 15.44 -17.54 57.03
C VAL A 28 16.78 -17.78 57.74
N ARG A 29 16.92 -18.95 58.37
CA ARG A 29 18.15 -19.40 59.04
C ARG A 29 18.45 -20.86 58.68
N PRO A 30 19.73 -21.22 58.51
CA PRO A 30 20.11 -22.61 58.27
C PRO A 30 19.88 -23.46 59.54
N SER A 31 19.63 -24.76 59.35
CA SER A 31 19.32 -25.67 60.46
C SER A 31 19.58 -27.13 60.06
N PRO A 32 20.01 -27.99 61.00
CA PRO A 32 20.26 -29.42 60.74
C PRO A 32 18.97 -30.27 60.71
N LYS A 33 17.80 -29.66 60.87
CA LYS A 33 16.50 -30.37 60.86
C LYS A 33 16.17 -30.92 59.46
N PRO A 34 15.55 -32.11 59.34
CA PRO A 34 15.04 -32.61 58.07
C PRO A 34 14.09 -31.61 57.41
N GLY A 35 14.23 -31.40 56.10
CA GLY A 35 13.45 -30.43 55.32
C GLY A 35 14.08 -29.04 55.17
N MET A 36 15.25 -28.81 55.76
CA MET A 36 16.01 -27.55 55.67
C MET A 36 17.13 -27.57 54.63
N GLU A 37 17.25 -28.65 53.85
CA GLU A 37 18.37 -28.90 52.93
C GLU A 37 18.51 -27.78 51.89
N PHE A 38 17.39 -27.31 51.34
CA PHE A 38 17.38 -26.19 50.38
C PHE A 38 17.81 -24.86 51.01
N PHE A 39 17.41 -24.60 52.26
CA PHE A 39 17.81 -23.38 52.96
C PHE A 39 19.28 -23.40 53.34
N ASN A 40 19.81 -24.57 53.70
CA ASN A 40 21.23 -24.76 53.97
C ASN A 40 22.05 -24.55 52.70
N MET A 41 21.67 -25.18 51.59
CA MET A 41 22.31 -25.01 50.28
C MET A 41 22.27 -23.54 49.81
N PHE A 42 21.11 -22.89 49.92
CA PHE A 42 20.98 -21.46 49.65
C PHE A 42 21.95 -20.62 50.47
N TRP A 43 22.08 -20.91 51.77
CA TRP A 43 22.96 -20.16 52.66
C TRP A 43 24.44 -20.31 52.25
N GLU A 44 24.88 -21.54 51.97
CA GLU A 44 26.23 -21.86 51.52
C GLU A 44 26.57 -21.16 50.20
N GLU A 45 25.67 -21.24 49.21
CA GLU A 45 25.88 -20.63 47.90
C GLU A 45 25.85 -19.10 47.95
N HIS A 46 24.91 -18.53 48.73
CA HIS A 46 24.73 -17.08 48.84
C HIS A 46 25.89 -16.39 49.56
N PHE A 47 26.45 -17.02 50.59
CA PHE A 47 27.60 -16.48 51.34
C PHE A 47 28.96 -17.05 50.88
N GLY A 48 28.99 -18.02 49.97
CA GLY A 48 30.22 -18.65 49.49
C GLY A 48 30.98 -19.40 50.58
N CYS A 49 30.26 -20.04 51.51
CA CYS A 49 30.81 -20.71 52.68
C CYS A 49 30.22 -22.13 52.85
N LYS A 50 30.77 -22.94 53.76
CA LYS A 50 30.20 -24.26 54.12
C LYS A 50 29.60 -24.25 55.52
N LEU A 51 28.40 -24.82 55.68
CA LEU A 51 27.74 -24.96 56.97
C LEU A 51 28.30 -26.18 57.70
N GLU A 52 28.86 -25.96 58.89
CA GLU A 52 29.28 -27.05 59.76
C GLU A 52 28.31 -27.20 60.94
N PHE A 53 27.43 -28.19 60.85
CA PHE A 53 26.56 -28.56 61.98
C PHE A 53 27.29 -29.54 62.90
N GLU A 54 27.16 -29.36 64.23
CA GLU A 54 27.87 -30.19 65.21
C GLU A 54 27.59 -31.71 65.08
N SER A 55 26.45 -32.07 64.49
CA SER A 55 26.06 -33.45 64.20
C SER A 55 26.85 -34.13 63.08
N GLN A 56 27.61 -33.39 62.27
CA GLN A 56 28.42 -33.90 61.15
C GLN A 56 29.92 -33.96 61.46
N ARG A 57 30.36 -33.49 62.64
CA ARG A 57 31.78 -33.39 63.04
C ARG A 57 32.49 -34.75 63.21
N ALA A 58 31.80 -35.87 63.00
CA ALA A 58 32.29 -37.22 63.31
C ALA A 58 32.70 -38.09 62.11
N LYS A 59 32.55 -37.63 60.85
CA LYS A 59 33.03 -38.40 59.69
C LYS A 59 33.67 -37.49 58.64
N ASP A 60 34.91 -37.85 58.34
CA ASP A 60 35.73 -37.49 57.19
C ASP A 60 36.43 -36.12 57.22
N TYR A 61 37.67 -36.18 57.74
CA TYR A 61 38.75 -35.26 57.40
C TYR A 61 39.15 -35.48 55.95
N GLU A 62 38.80 -34.54 55.08
CA GLU A 62 39.68 -33.97 54.05
C GLU A 62 39.18 -32.55 53.82
N ALA A 63 39.82 -31.58 54.47
CA ALA A 63 39.50 -30.17 54.34
C ALA A 63 39.86 -29.72 52.92
N ASP A 64 38.84 -29.41 52.14
CA ASP A 64 38.99 -28.60 50.93
C ASP A 64 39.29 -27.15 51.39
N ASP A 65 40.58 -26.81 51.42
CA ASP A 65 41.24 -25.68 52.09
C ASP A 65 40.83 -24.26 51.61
N PHE A 66 39.75 -24.12 50.84
CA PHE A 66 39.45 -22.87 50.13
C PHE A 66 38.12 -22.19 50.48
N ASN A 67 37.16 -22.84 51.16
CA ASN A 67 35.87 -22.21 51.49
C ASN A 67 35.76 -21.82 52.97
N PRO A 68 35.39 -20.57 53.31
CA PRO A 68 35.16 -20.16 54.69
C PRO A 68 34.01 -20.94 55.33
N VAL A 69 34.01 -21.06 56.66
CA VAL A 69 32.94 -21.72 57.42
C VAL A 69 31.81 -20.73 57.69
N CYS A 70 30.56 -21.12 57.42
CA CYS A 70 29.37 -20.34 57.76
C CYS A 70 29.05 -20.49 59.26
N THR A 71 28.82 -19.38 59.95
CA THR A 71 28.34 -19.33 61.33
C THR A 71 26.83 -19.61 61.45
N GLY A 72 26.07 -19.40 60.36
CA GLY A 72 24.61 -19.46 60.34
C GLY A 72 23.93 -18.20 60.92
N SER A 73 24.73 -17.20 61.28
CA SER A 73 24.28 -15.92 61.88
C SER A 73 24.54 -14.71 60.98
N GLU A 74 25.03 -14.94 59.76
CA GLU A 74 25.27 -13.91 58.76
C GLU A 74 23.99 -13.10 58.46
N ASP A 75 24.16 -11.82 58.10
CA ASP A 75 23.04 -10.94 57.81
C ASP A 75 22.80 -10.82 56.30
N LEU A 76 21.68 -11.38 55.84
CA LEU A 76 21.20 -11.30 54.45
C LEU A 76 20.98 -9.85 53.98
N ARG A 77 20.86 -8.88 54.89
CA ARG A 77 20.69 -7.46 54.54
C ARG A 77 21.95 -6.83 53.97
N ASN A 78 23.12 -7.40 54.27
CA ASN A 78 24.40 -6.85 53.84
C ASN A 78 24.81 -7.30 52.44
N THR A 79 23.99 -8.14 51.80
CA THR A 79 24.25 -8.67 50.46
C THR A 79 23.25 -8.10 49.45
N ASP A 80 23.75 -7.43 48.41
CA ASP A 80 22.93 -7.04 47.26
C ASP A 80 22.64 -8.27 46.41
N SER A 81 21.44 -8.86 46.56
CA SER A 81 21.02 -10.03 45.78
C SER A 81 19.59 -9.94 45.27
N SER A 82 19.31 -10.66 44.18
CA SER A 82 17.97 -10.81 43.61
C SER A 82 16.98 -11.49 44.57
N TYR A 83 17.46 -12.23 45.57
CA TYR A 83 16.62 -12.84 46.60
C TYR A 83 15.99 -11.80 47.54
N SER A 84 16.76 -10.78 47.93
CA SER A 84 16.34 -9.77 48.89
C SER A 84 15.63 -8.56 48.26
N ASP A 85 15.78 -8.36 46.95
CA ASP A 85 15.07 -7.32 46.20
C ASP A 85 13.62 -7.72 45.91
N VAL A 86 12.73 -7.35 46.82
CA VAL A 86 11.27 -7.55 46.69
C VAL A 86 10.53 -6.25 46.34
N SER A 87 11.22 -5.27 45.77
CA SER A 87 10.62 -3.98 45.38
C SER A 87 9.49 -4.17 44.36
N GLN A 88 9.66 -5.10 43.41
CA GLN A 88 8.65 -5.51 42.44
C GLN A 88 8.75 -7.02 42.15
N VAL A 89 8.02 -7.82 42.91
CA VAL A 89 7.94 -9.27 42.65
C VAL A 89 6.91 -9.57 41.56
N ARG A 90 7.28 -10.45 40.63
CA ARG A 90 6.49 -10.77 39.43
C ARG A 90 6.08 -12.24 39.42
N ILE A 91 7.06 -13.14 39.25
CA ILE A 91 6.81 -14.59 39.28
C ILE A 91 6.37 -15.04 40.68
N SER A 92 7.04 -14.56 41.73
CA SER A 92 6.65 -14.87 43.12
C SER A 92 5.23 -14.41 43.44
N TYR A 93 4.75 -13.34 42.80
CA TYR A 93 3.37 -12.91 42.94
C TYR A 93 2.37 -13.84 42.23
N ASN A 94 2.74 -14.46 41.11
CA ASN A 94 1.92 -15.52 40.51
C ASN A 94 1.85 -16.76 41.40
N VAL A 95 2.95 -17.12 42.09
CA VAL A 95 2.94 -18.19 43.11
C VAL A 95 2.00 -17.82 44.26
N TYR A 96 2.08 -16.58 44.75
CA TYR A 96 1.17 -16.06 45.77
C TYR A 96 -0.30 -16.19 45.34
N LYS A 97 -0.65 -15.74 44.12
CA LYS A 97 -2.00 -15.89 43.57
C LYS A 97 -2.43 -17.34 43.45
N ALA A 98 -1.54 -18.25 43.04
CA ALA A 98 -1.85 -19.67 42.91
C ALA A 98 -2.22 -20.30 44.27
N VAL A 99 -1.48 -19.98 45.32
CA VAL A 99 -1.79 -20.43 46.69
C VAL A 99 -3.13 -19.87 47.14
N TYR A 100 -3.41 -18.59 46.89
CA TYR A 100 -4.71 -18.00 47.21
C TYR A 100 -5.86 -18.60 46.40
N ALA A 101 -5.67 -18.92 45.13
CA ALA A 101 -6.69 -19.60 44.32
C ALA A 101 -7.05 -20.98 44.90
N VAL A 102 -6.05 -21.75 45.32
CA VAL A 102 -6.26 -23.02 46.03
C VAL A 102 -6.97 -22.79 47.37
N ALA A 103 -6.57 -21.78 48.15
CA ALA A 103 -7.20 -21.45 49.41
C ALA A 103 -8.67 -21.04 49.23
N HIS A 104 -9.00 -20.21 48.25
CA HIS A 104 -10.37 -19.82 47.91
C HIS A 104 -11.20 -21.01 47.43
N ALA A 105 -10.62 -21.92 46.64
CA ALA A 105 -11.31 -23.14 46.23
C ALA A 105 -11.65 -24.04 47.44
N LEU A 106 -10.69 -24.19 48.38
CA LEU A 106 -10.91 -24.92 49.63
C LEU A 106 -11.94 -24.22 50.53
N HIS A 107 -11.91 -22.89 50.63
CA HIS A 107 -12.85 -22.10 51.42
C HIS A 107 -14.30 -22.32 50.95
N THR A 108 -14.50 -22.31 49.63
CA THR A 108 -15.81 -22.62 49.02
C THR A 108 -16.19 -24.09 49.22
N PHE A 109 -15.25 -25.02 49.06
CA PHE A 109 -15.50 -26.46 49.28
C PHE A 109 -15.91 -26.76 50.73
N LEU A 110 -15.25 -26.13 51.71
CA LEU A 110 -15.54 -26.28 53.14
C LEU A 110 -16.71 -25.40 53.60
N ASN A 111 -17.41 -24.74 52.66
CA ASN A 111 -18.62 -23.97 52.92
C ASN A 111 -18.44 -22.89 54.03
N CYS A 112 -17.26 -22.27 54.08
CA CYS A 112 -16.89 -21.34 55.15
C CYS A 112 -17.70 -20.02 55.14
N ASP A 113 -18.36 -19.68 54.04
CA ASP A 113 -19.18 -18.47 53.89
C ASP A 113 -20.63 -18.65 54.36
N SER A 114 -21.03 -19.84 54.79
CA SER A 114 -22.42 -20.12 55.19
C SER A 114 -22.81 -19.36 56.47
N ALA A 115 -23.82 -18.50 56.36
CA ALA A 115 -24.50 -17.81 57.47
C ALA A 115 -25.44 -18.74 58.27
N GLY A 116 -25.00 -19.97 58.52
CA GLY A 116 -25.72 -20.94 59.35
C GLY A 116 -25.60 -20.66 60.86
N PRO A 117 -26.26 -21.45 61.72
CA PRO A 117 -26.30 -21.22 63.18
C PRO A 117 -24.95 -21.33 63.89
N SER A 118 -23.90 -21.76 63.17
CA SER A 118 -22.53 -21.94 63.63
C SER A 118 -21.63 -20.85 63.03
N GLY A 119 -21.91 -19.58 63.32
CA GLY A 119 -21.29 -18.39 62.72
C GLY A 119 -19.82 -18.56 62.32
N GLY A 120 -19.57 -18.68 61.02
CA GLY A 120 -18.24 -18.64 60.41
C GLY A 120 -17.36 -19.88 60.61
N LEU A 121 -17.87 -21.01 61.12
CA LEU A 121 -17.07 -22.23 61.25
C LEU A 121 -17.15 -23.07 59.97
N CYS A 122 -16.02 -23.21 59.26
CA CYS A 122 -15.87 -24.08 58.10
C CYS A 122 -16.28 -25.53 58.41
N GLU A 123 -17.00 -26.17 57.50
CA GLU A 123 -17.36 -27.59 57.61
C GLU A 123 -16.08 -28.45 57.57
N LYS A 124 -15.91 -29.32 58.57
CA LYS A 124 -14.79 -30.28 58.60
C LYS A 124 -15.10 -31.48 57.69
N HIS A 125 -15.09 -31.28 56.38
CA HIS A 125 -15.10 -32.39 55.42
C HIS A 125 -13.75 -33.10 55.40
N SER A 126 -13.76 -34.43 55.51
CA SER A 126 -12.54 -35.23 55.72
C SER A 126 -11.79 -35.64 54.45
N SER A 127 -12.40 -35.51 53.26
CA SER A 127 -11.73 -35.82 51.98
C SER A 127 -12.54 -35.33 50.78
N PHE A 128 -11.84 -35.07 49.67
CA PHE A 128 -12.44 -34.81 48.36
C PHE A 128 -11.73 -35.65 47.30
N SER A 129 -12.44 -35.93 46.20
CA SER A 129 -11.80 -36.50 45.00
C SER A 129 -11.14 -35.40 44.16
N ASN A 130 -10.09 -35.74 43.41
CA ASN A 130 -9.38 -34.78 42.55
C ASN A 130 -10.32 -34.07 41.55
N GLY A 131 -11.29 -34.80 40.99
CA GLY A 131 -12.26 -34.25 40.04
C GLY A 131 -13.23 -33.25 40.68
N GLN A 132 -13.64 -33.51 41.93
CA GLN A 132 -14.50 -32.62 42.69
C GLN A 132 -13.76 -31.31 43.03
N PHE A 133 -12.51 -31.39 43.49
CA PHE A 133 -11.72 -30.19 43.78
C PHE A 133 -11.43 -29.34 42.54
N LEU A 134 -11.19 -30.00 41.40
CA LEU A 134 -11.02 -29.29 40.12
C LEU A 134 -12.24 -28.43 39.77
N GLN A 135 -13.46 -28.87 40.09
CA GLN A 135 -14.66 -28.06 39.86
C GLN A 135 -14.65 -26.78 40.71
N TYR A 136 -14.27 -26.88 41.99
CA TYR A 136 -14.15 -25.70 42.86
C TYR A 136 -13.04 -24.74 42.40
N LEU A 137 -11.90 -25.27 41.94
CA LEU A 137 -10.84 -24.46 41.34
C LEU A 137 -11.31 -23.68 40.10
N LYS A 138 -12.10 -24.31 39.22
CA LYS A 138 -12.68 -23.65 38.04
C LYS A 138 -13.68 -22.53 38.39
N MET A 139 -14.25 -22.56 39.60
CA MET A 139 -15.22 -21.57 40.07
C MET A 139 -14.57 -20.41 40.84
N VAL A 140 -13.25 -20.44 41.04
CA VAL A 140 -12.53 -19.37 41.75
C VAL A 140 -12.73 -18.04 41.02
N ASN A 141 -13.26 -17.05 41.75
CA ASN A 141 -13.39 -15.68 41.31
C ASN A 141 -13.33 -14.75 42.52
N PHE A 142 -12.22 -14.06 42.69
CA PHE A 142 -12.03 -13.10 43.77
C PHE A 142 -11.20 -11.91 43.32
N THR A 143 -11.29 -10.81 44.07
CA THR A 143 -10.39 -9.66 43.94
C THR A 143 -9.44 -9.68 45.12
N ASN A 144 -8.14 -9.59 44.87
CA ASN A 144 -7.15 -9.63 45.94
C ASN A 144 -6.87 -8.22 46.50
N GLN A 145 -5.98 -8.13 47.49
CA GLN A 145 -5.60 -6.87 48.15
C GLN A 145 -4.87 -5.86 47.26
N PHE A 146 -4.53 -6.24 46.03
CA PHE A 146 -3.86 -5.39 45.04
C PHE A 146 -4.82 -4.98 43.91
N ASP A 147 -6.13 -5.15 44.12
CA ASP A 147 -7.20 -4.88 43.15
C ASP A 147 -7.16 -5.76 41.87
N ASP A 148 -6.38 -6.84 41.89
CA ASP A 148 -6.35 -7.81 40.78
C ASP A 148 -7.51 -8.80 40.91
N LYS A 149 -8.28 -8.95 39.82
CA LYS A 149 -9.29 -10.01 39.68
C LYS A 149 -8.62 -11.32 39.27
N VAL A 150 -8.82 -12.36 40.07
CA VAL A 150 -8.28 -13.70 39.85
C VAL A 150 -9.44 -14.65 39.56
N TYR A 151 -9.51 -15.09 38.31
CA TYR A 151 -10.44 -16.12 37.83
C TYR A 151 -9.83 -16.87 36.65
N PHE A 152 -10.45 -17.98 36.26
CA PHE A 152 -10.01 -18.82 35.16
C PHE A 152 -11.07 -18.87 34.05
N ASP A 153 -10.63 -18.95 32.80
CA ASP A 153 -11.51 -19.16 31.65
C ASP A 153 -11.95 -20.64 31.53
N SER A 154 -12.68 -20.98 30.46
CA SER A 154 -13.14 -22.35 30.21
C SER A 154 -12.00 -23.37 30.04
N ASN A 155 -10.81 -22.92 29.64
CA ASN A 155 -9.61 -23.74 29.48
C ASN A 155 -8.79 -23.84 30.77
N GLY A 156 -9.13 -23.06 31.80
CA GLY A 156 -8.36 -22.98 33.03
C GLY A 156 -7.25 -21.93 33.00
N GLU A 157 -7.24 -21.04 32.00
CA GLU A 157 -6.24 -19.98 31.88
C GLU A 157 -6.64 -18.75 32.70
N PRO A 158 -5.70 -18.13 33.44
CA PRO A 158 -5.96 -16.89 34.13
C PRO A 158 -6.04 -15.72 33.13
N VAL A 159 -6.58 -14.58 33.58
CA VAL A 159 -6.59 -13.35 32.79
C VAL A 159 -5.17 -12.95 32.38
N PRO A 160 -4.89 -12.73 31.09
CA PRO A 160 -3.57 -12.31 30.65
C PRO A 160 -3.38 -10.82 30.97
N LEU A 161 -2.59 -10.58 32.02
CA LEU A 161 -2.18 -9.25 32.47
C LEU A 161 -0.66 -9.10 32.30
N TYR A 162 -0.22 -8.05 31.62
CA TYR A 162 1.20 -7.76 31.43
C TYR A 162 1.52 -6.27 31.57
N ASP A 163 2.68 -5.99 32.15
CA ASP A 163 3.35 -4.71 31.97
C ASP A 163 4.18 -4.75 30.68
N ILE A 164 4.16 -3.64 29.96
CA ILE A 164 5.07 -3.42 28.83
C ILE A 164 6.22 -2.56 29.35
N ILE A 165 7.43 -3.09 29.25
CA ILE A 165 8.64 -2.45 29.72
C ILE A 165 9.54 -2.04 28.57
N ASN A 166 10.25 -0.93 28.75
CA ASN A 166 11.27 -0.44 27.85
C ASN A 166 12.62 -0.41 28.59
N TRP A 167 13.66 -0.91 27.92
CA TRP A 167 15.01 -0.98 28.49
C TRP A 167 15.70 0.37 28.29
N GLN A 168 15.83 1.13 29.37
CA GLN A 168 16.39 2.49 29.36
C GLN A 168 17.66 2.55 30.19
N LYS A 169 18.63 3.35 29.77
CA LYS A 169 19.83 3.59 30.57
C LYS A 169 19.55 4.68 31.61
N ASP A 170 19.97 4.44 32.84
CA ASP A 170 20.01 5.48 33.88
C ASP A 170 21.26 6.36 33.76
N SER A 171 21.40 7.35 34.63
CA SER A 171 22.54 8.28 34.66
C SER A 171 23.88 7.61 34.97
N LYS A 172 23.89 6.33 35.35
CA LYS A 172 25.08 5.51 35.64
C LYS A 172 25.32 4.45 34.56
N ASP A 173 24.72 4.62 33.37
CA ASP A 173 24.77 3.68 32.24
C ASP A 173 24.23 2.27 32.55
N LYS A 174 23.48 2.10 33.65
CA LYS A 174 22.84 0.82 33.98
C LYS A 174 21.48 0.72 33.30
N ILE A 175 21.16 -0.45 32.77
CA ILE A 175 19.83 -0.71 32.19
C ILE A 175 18.80 -0.83 33.30
N ARG A 176 17.69 -0.09 33.13
CA ARG A 176 16.49 -0.13 33.96
C ARG A 176 15.30 -0.50 33.08
N PHE A 177 14.40 -1.29 33.65
CA PHE A 177 13.17 -1.73 33.00
C PHE A 177 12.05 -0.78 33.39
N ILE A 178 11.78 0.20 32.52
CA ILE A 178 10.79 1.23 32.78
C ILE A 178 9.45 0.78 32.20
N LYS A 179 8.39 0.76 33.01
CA LYS A 179 7.03 0.47 32.53
C LYS A 179 6.54 1.61 31.63
N VAL A 180 6.28 1.28 30.37
CA VAL A 180 5.80 2.20 29.33
C VAL A 180 4.38 1.86 28.85
N GLY A 181 3.78 0.80 29.37
CA GLY A 181 2.43 0.40 28.99
C GLY A 181 1.92 -0.80 29.78
N THR A 182 0.72 -1.22 29.44
CA THR A 182 0.03 -2.39 30.02
C THR A 182 -0.75 -3.13 28.94
N TYR A 183 -0.91 -4.43 29.15
CA TYR A 183 -1.86 -5.27 28.44
C TYR A 183 -2.82 -5.89 29.44
N ASP A 184 -4.12 -5.68 29.24
CA ASP A 184 -5.19 -6.28 30.04
C ASP A 184 -6.16 -7.05 29.13
N GLY A 185 -6.10 -8.38 29.19
CA GLY A 185 -6.96 -9.25 28.38
C GLY A 185 -8.45 -9.23 28.77
N SER A 186 -8.80 -8.74 29.96
CA SER A 186 -10.19 -8.61 30.39
C SER A 186 -10.87 -7.36 29.82
N ALA A 187 -10.10 -6.41 29.31
CA ALA A 187 -10.60 -5.18 28.71
C ALA A 187 -11.21 -5.43 27.30
N PRO A 188 -12.05 -4.51 26.79
CA PRO A 188 -12.56 -4.56 25.42
C PRO A 188 -11.43 -4.55 24.38
N GLN A 189 -11.61 -5.22 23.23
CA GLN A 189 -10.57 -5.52 22.23
C GLN A 189 -9.68 -4.34 21.78
N ARG A 190 -10.15 -3.09 21.86
CA ARG A 190 -9.37 -1.88 21.50
C ARG A 190 -8.68 -1.19 22.68
N GLU A 191 -8.99 -1.61 23.90
CA GLU A 191 -8.48 -1.03 25.15
C GLU A 191 -7.54 -1.99 25.89
N GLN A 192 -7.41 -3.23 25.41
CA GLN A 192 -6.51 -4.24 25.96
C GLN A 192 -5.06 -3.76 25.98
N LEU A 193 -4.59 -3.11 24.92
CA LEU A 193 -3.21 -2.64 24.80
C LEU A 193 -3.13 -1.13 25.02
N GLN A 194 -2.45 -0.70 26.08
CA GLN A 194 -2.23 0.71 26.39
C GLN A 194 -0.73 1.00 26.43
N ILE A 195 -0.24 1.82 25.51
CA ILE A 195 1.18 2.18 25.40
C ILE A 195 1.35 3.70 25.47
N LYS A 196 2.20 4.15 26.40
CA LYS A 196 2.62 5.55 26.56
C LYS A 196 3.80 5.86 25.65
N LYS A 197 3.52 6.16 24.38
CA LYS A 197 4.54 6.39 23.33
C LYS A 197 5.63 7.39 23.75
N ASN A 198 5.26 8.48 24.43
CA ASN A 198 6.19 9.55 24.83
C ASN A 198 7.20 9.13 25.90
N THR A 199 7.00 7.98 26.55
CA THR A 199 7.93 7.44 27.55
C THR A 199 8.90 6.41 26.97
N ILE A 200 8.71 6.01 25.71
CA ILE A 200 9.56 5.02 25.06
C ILE A 200 10.81 5.71 24.53
N VAL A 201 11.96 5.13 24.86
CA VAL A 201 13.24 5.48 24.27
C VAL A 201 13.61 4.35 23.32
N TRP A 202 13.87 4.70 22.06
CA TRP A 202 14.31 3.78 21.03
C TRP A 202 15.84 3.66 21.01
N THR A 203 16.35 2.80 20.13
CA THR A 203 17.79 2.53 20.02
C THR A 203 18.60 3.82 19.86
N LYS A 204 19.75 3.90 20.53
CA LYS A 204 20.62 5.10 20.59
C LYS A 204 19.95 6.35 21.19
N GLY A 205 18.91 6.20 22.00
CA GLY A 205 18.28 7.33 22.70
C GLY A 205 17.29 8.13 21.86
N GLN A 206 16.86 7.62 20.71
CA GLN A 206 15.88 8.30 19.86
C GLN A 206 14.49 8.31 20.51
N LEU A 207 13.75 9.41 20.36
CA LEU A 207 12.36 9.54 20.84
C LEU A 207 11.33 9.26 19.74
N GLN A 208 11.74 9.32 18.47
CA GLN A 208 10.87 9.05 17.33
C GLN A 208 10.80 7.55 17.06
N VAL A 209 9.60 7.08 16.71
CA VAL A 209 9.36 5.67 16.38
C VAL A 209 10.15 5.32 15.11
N PRO A 210 11.00 4.26 15.14
CA PRO A 210 11.75 3.86 13.97
C PRO A 210 10.82 3.28 12.89
N VAL A 211 11.16 3.55 11.64
CA VAL A 211 10.45 2.99 10.49
C VAL A 211 10.97 1.57 10.24
N SER A 212 10.08 0.59 10.31
CA SER A 212 10.38 -0.82 10.03
C SER A 212 9.51 -1.34 8.88
N GLN A 213 9.69 -0.75 7.69
CA GLN A 213 8.99 -1.15 6.46
C GLN A 213 10.01 -1.65 5.44
N CYS A 214 9.65 -2.68 4.66
CA CYS A 214 10.52 -3.21 3.61
C CYS A 214 10.68 -2.24 2.43
N SER A 215 9.53 -1.78 1.92
CA SER A 215 9.44 -0.74 0.89
C SER A 215 8.68 0.46 1.44
N ALA A 216 9.14 1.66 1.10
CA ALA A 216 8.38 2.87 1.39
C ALA A 216 7.06 2.89 0.58
N PRO A 217 5.98 3.52 1.09
CA PRO A 217 4.75 3.68 0.34
C PRO A 217 4.99 4.39 -0.99
N CYS A 218 4.40 3.86 -2.07
CA CYS A 218 4.57 4.42 -3.40
C CYS A 218 4.00 5.84 -3.52
N PRO A 219 4.71 6.79 -4.14
CA PRO A 219 4.19 8.14 -4.33
C PRO A 219 2.99 8.15 -5.28
N PRO A 220 2.15 9.20 -5.23
CA PRO A 220 1.15 9.45 -6.28
C PRO A 220 1.78 9.40 -7.68
N GLY A 221 1.04 8.90 -8.66
CA GLY A 221 1.52 8.64 -10.01
C GLY A 221 2.13 7.26 -10.23
N SER A 222 2.28 6.48 -9.15
CA SER A 222 2.82 5.12 -9.20
C SER A 222 1.93 4.10 -8.49
N ARG A 223 2.18 2.83 -8.79
CA ARG A 223 1.53 1.67 -8.19
C ARG A 223 2.56 0.68 -7.65
N GLN A 224 2.15 -0.13 -6.69
CA GLN A 224 2.96 -1.22 -6.18
C GLN A 224 3.11 -2.34 -7.22
N ALA A 225 4.30 -2.92 -7.29
CA ALA A 225 4.61 -4.10 -8.08
C ALA A 225 5.33 -5.12 -7.18
N THR A 226 4.73 -6.29 -7.02
CA THR A 226 5.28 -7.36 -6.19
C THR A 226 6.58 -7.90 -6.77
N ARG A 227 7.60 -8.07 -5.93
CA ARG A 227 8.85 -8.74 -6.31
C ARG A 227 8.69 -10.25 -6.26
N GLN A 228 9.11 -10.94 -7.31
CA GLN A 228 9.06 -12.41 -7.34
C GLN A 228 10.01 -12.99 -6.27
N GLY A 229 9.48 -13.88 -5.43
CA GLY A 229 10.25 -14.54 -4.35
C GLY A 229 10.33 -13.78 -3.02
N GLU A 230 9.85 -12.53 -2.95
CA GLU A 230 9.82 -11.72 -1.73
C GLU A 230 8.41 -11.67 -1.09
N PRO A 231 8.29 -11.33 0.20
CA PRO A 231 6.99 -11.18 0.87
C PRO A 231 6.21 -9.97 0.33
N LYS A 232 4.88 -9.99 0.48
CA LYS A 232 3.96 -8.95 -0.06
C LYS A 232 4.26 -7.52 0.36
N CYS A 233 4.91 -7.30 1.51
CA CYS A 233 5.28 -5.97 2.00
C CYS A 233 6.51 -5.39 1.28
N CYS A 234 7.21 -6.18 0.48
CA CYS A 234 8.33 -5.77 -0.35
C CYS A 234 7.89 -5.67 -1.81
N PHE A 235 7.89 -4.43 -2.31
CA PHE A 235 7.41 -4.11 -3.65
C PHE A 235 8.24 -2.97 -4.25
N ASP A 236 8.19 -2.86 -5.57
CA ASP A 236 8.71 -1.71 -6.31
C ASP A 236 7.57 -0.77 -6.68
N CYS A 237 7.88 0.52 -6.81
CA CYS A 237 6.93 1.52 -7.25
C CYS A 237 7.10 1.76 -8.75
N LEU A 238 6.15 1.28 -9.54
CA LEU A 238 6.15 1.46 -10.99
C LEU A 238 5.20 2.60 -11.36
N PRO A 239 5.60 3.50 -12.28
CA PRO A 239 4.72 4.56 -12.75
C PRO A 239 3.49 3.97 -13.43
N CYS A 240 2.36 4.68 -13.34
CA CYS A 240 1.16 4.32 -14.09
C CYS A 240 1.40 4.46 -15.60
N ALA A 241 0.68 3.67 -16.39
CA ALA A 241 0.73 3.74 -17.85
C ALA A 241 0.11 5.04 -18.37
N ASP A 242 0.40 5.38 -19.63
CA ASP A 242 -0.26 6.52 -20.29
C ASP A 242 -1.78 6.29 -20.38
N GLY A 243 -2.55 7.30 -19.96
CA GLY A 243 -4.01 7.20 -19.83
C GLY A 243 -4.49 6.64 -18.49
N GLU A 244 -3.59 6.29 -17.57
CA GLU A 244 -3.89 5.86 -16.20
C GLU A 244 -3.27 6.80 -15.16
N ILE A 245 -3.89 6.87 -13.98
CA ILE A 245 -3.45 7.73 -12.88
C ILE A 245 -3.50 7.02 -11.53
N SER A 246 -2.74 7.54 -10.56
CA SER A 246 -2.81 7.15 -9.15
C SER A 246 -2.72 8.41 -8.29
N ASN A 247 -3.80 8.75 -7.58
CA ASN A 247 -3.86 9.99 -6.80
C ASN A 247 -3.44 9.81 -5.32
N GLN A 248 -3.37 8.58 -4.84
CA GLN A 248 -3.12 8.24 -3.45
C GLN A 248 -1.72 7.65 -3.26
N THR A 249 -1.14 7.88 -2.08
CA THR A 249 0.12 7.26 -1.68
C THR A 249 -0.13 5.80 -1.30
N GLY A 250 0.71 4.89 -1.80
CA GLY A 250 0.63 3.46 -1.50
C GLY A 250 -0.42 2.71 -2.33
N SER A 251 -0.92 3.27 -3.43
CA SER A 251 -1.85 2.57 -4.34
C SER A 251 -1.24 1.27 -4.89
N THR A 252 -2.04 0.20 -4.91
CA THR A 252 -1.63 -1.09 -5.51
C THR A 252 -1.87 -1.13 -7.01
N GLU A 253 -2.81 -0.33 -7.51
CA GLU A 253 -3.24 -0.31 -8.91
C GLU A 253 -3.46 1.13 -9.38
N CYS A 254 -3.45 1.34 -10.70
CA CYS A 254 -3.75 2.62 -11.33
C CYS A 254 -5.17 2.62 -11.88
N THR A 255 -5.80 3.79 -11.89
CA THR A 255 -7.16 3.98 -12.42
C THR A 255 -7.10 4.62 -13.80
N LYS A 256 -7.84 4.08 -14.77
CA LYS A 256 -7.90 4.60 -16.14
C LYS A 256 -8.71 5.90 -16.20
N CYS A 257 -8.24 6.87 -17.00
CA CYS A 257 -8.96 8.11 -17.23
C CYS A 257 -10.26 7.90 -18.05
N PRO A 258 -11.29 8.73 -17.82
CA PRO A 258 -12.50 8.75 -18.64
C PRO A 258 -12.23 9.09 -20.11
N GLU A 259 -13.21 8.82 -20.97
CA GLU A 259 -13.15 9.18 -22.39
C GLU A 259 -12.94 10.70 -22.58
N TYR A 260 -12.12 11.09 -23.57
CA TYR A 260 -11.65 12.47 -23.82
C TYR A 260 -10.68 13.07 -22.79
N PHE A 261 -10.33 12.34 -21.73
CA PHE A 261 -9.30 12.73 -20.78
C PHE A 261 -8.08 11.84 -20.89
N TRP A 262 -6.91 12.40 -20.56
CA TRP A 262 -5.63 11.72 -20.55
C TRP A 262 -4.90 11.95 -19.24
N SER A 263 -3.98 11.05 -18.88
CA SER A 263 -3.12 11.22 -17.72
C SER A 263 -2.20 12.42 -17.89
N ASP A 264 -2.02 13.23 -16.86
CA ASP A 264 -1.00 14.28 -16.85
C ASP A 264 0.43 13.70 -16.80
N LYS A 265 1.45 14.58 -16.86
CA LYS A 265 2.87 14.15 -16.86
C LYS A 265 3.25 13.39 -15.59
N GLU A 266 2.66 13.76 -14.45
CA GLU A 266 2.92 13.12 -13.16
C GLU A 266 2.03 11.90 -12.89
N LYS A 267 1.08 11.58 -13.78
CA LYS A 267 0.12 10.48 -13.64
C LYS A 267 -0.74 10.57 -12.38
N VAL A 268 -1.01 11.77 -11.88
CA VAL A 268 -1.78 12.01 -10.65
C VAL A 268 -3.23 12.39 -10.98
N LYS A 269 -3.46 13.04 -12.12
CA LYS A 269 -4.78 13.57 -12.50
C LYS A 269 -5.07 13.38 -14.00
N CYS A 270 -6.35 13.26 -14.30
CA CYS A 270 -6.83 13.26 -15.67
C CYS A 270 -7.03 14.70 -16.14
N VAL A 271 -6.42 15.05 -17.27
CA VAL A 271 -6.53 16.35 -17.96
C VAL A 271 -7.23 16.14 -19.30
N ALA A 272 -7.86 17.19 -19.86
CA ALA A 272 -8.47 17.08 -21.18
C ALA A 272 -7.40 16.67 -22.21
N GLY A 273 -7.72 15.70 -23.07
CA GLY A 273 -6.82 15.24 -24.11
C GLY A 273 -6.45 16.38 -25.06
N GLU A 274 -5.21 16.41 -25.53
CA GLU A 274 -4.77 17.38 -26.54
C GLU A 274 -5.34 16.99 -27.91
N GLU A 275 -5.91 17.95 -28.63
CA GLU A 275 -6.40 17.73 -29.99
C GLU A 275 -5.23 17.70 -30.97
N GLU A 276 -4.92 16.53 -31.55
CA GLU A 276 -3.97 16.44 -32.65
C GLU A 276 -4.64 16.78 -33.99
N PHE A 277 -4.08 17.76 -34.71
CA PHE A 277 -4.51 18.13 -36.06
C PHE A 277 -3.30 18.45 -36.93
N LEU A 278 -3.46 18.31 -38.26
CA LEU A 278 -2.40 18.64 -39.21
C LEU A 278 -2.21 20.16 -39.30
N SER A 279 -1.12 20.68 -38.76
CA SER A 279 -0.80 22.10 -38.72
C SER A 279 -0.10 22.58 -40.00
N PHE A 280 -0.19 23.89 -40.27
CA PHE A 280 0.59 24.54 -41.34
C PHE A 280 2.10 24.52 -41.07
N TYR A 281 2.48 24.34 -39.82
CA TYR A 281 3.88 24.30 -39.37
C TYR A 281 4.46 22.87 -39.36
N ASP A 282 3.62 21.85 -39.51
CA ASP A 282 4.10 20.45 -39.56
C ASP A 282 4.75 20.16 -40.90
N THR A 283 5.77 19.30 -40.92
CA THR A 283 6.49 18.94 -42.15
C THR A 283 5.55 18.48 -43.28
N MET A 284 4.56 17.64 -42.95
CA MET A 284 3.57 17.18 -43.92
C MET A 284 2.64 18.31 -44.39
N GLY A 285 2.25 19.22 -43.48
CA GLY A 285 1.46 20.40 -43.82
C GLY A 285 2.21 21.33 -44.77
N ILE A 286 3.48 21.62 -44.50
CA ILE A 286 4.35 22.45 -45.34
C ILE A 286 4.48 21.85 -46.75
N ILE A 287 4.73 20.53 -46.86
CA ILE A 287 4.83 19.83 -48.14
C ILE A 287 3.54 19.96 -48.95
N LEU A 288 2.38 19.75 -48.30
CA LEU A 288 1.09 19.89 -48.97
C LEU A 288 0.83 21.33 -49.42
N VAL A 289 1.15 22.35 -48.61
CA VAL A 289 1.02 23.75 -49.00
C VAL A 289 1.93 24.09 -50.20
N ALA A 290 3.16 23.60 -50.21
CA ALA A 290 4.08 23.84 -51.33
C ALA A 290 3.57 23.23 -52.64
N LEU A 291 3.13 21.96 -52.60
CA LEU A 291 2.60 21.27 -53.77
C LEU A 291 1.31 21.91 -54.31
N THR A 292 0.46 22.42 -53.41
CA THR A 292 -0.80 23.06 -53.78
C THR A 292 -0.59 24.41 -54.42
N LEU A 293 0.30 25.24 -53.87
CA LEU A 293 0.69 26.51 -54.48
C LEU A 293 1.36 26.28 -55.84
N LEU A 294 2.26 25.30 -55.95
CA LEU A 294 2.89 24.96 -57.23
C LEU A 294 1.85 24.51 -58.26
N GLY A 295 0.94 23.61 -57.91
CA GLY A 295 -0.14 23.15 -58.78
C GLY A 295 -1.08 24.29 -59.22
N PHE A 296 -1.42 25.18 -58.30
CA PHE A 296 -2.23 26.37 -58.60
C PHE A 296 -1.50 27.35 -59.53
N LEU A 297 -0.21 27.60 -59.33
CA LEU A 297 0.61 28.47 -60.19
C LEU A 297 0.77 27.88 -61.60
N LEU A 298 1.06 26.58 -61.72
CA LEU A 298 1.19 25.92 -63.02
C LEU A 298 -0.13 25.95 -63.78
N THR A 299 -1.25 25.64 -63.11
CA THR A 299 -2.57 25.69 -63.74
C THR A 299 -3.01 27.10 -64.12
N THR A 300 -2.64 28.14 -63.36
CA THR A 300 -2.89 29.54 -63.74
C THR A 300 -2.09 29.96 -64.97
N ILE A 301 -0.80 29.64 -65.04
CA ILE A 301 0.04 29.89 -66.22
C ILE A 301 -0.56 29.22 -67.46
N ILE A 302 -0.92 27.93 -67.37
CA ILE A 302 -1.55 27.21 -68.48
C ILE A 302 -2.86 27.89 -68.89
N THR A 303 -3.67 28.35 -67.93
CA THR A 303 -4.92 29.08 -68.23
C THR A 303 -4.65 30.38 -68.99
N ILE A 304 -3.64 31.15 -68.60
CA ILE A 304 -3.27 32.42 -69.26
C ILE A 304 -2.83 32.17 -70.71
N VAL A 305 -2.02 31.12 -70.94
CA VAL A 305 -1.61 30.71 -72.28
C VAL A 305 -2.82 30.30 -73.12
N PHE A 306 -3.69 29.43 -72.59
CA PHE A 306 -4.93 29.01 -73.27
C PHE A 306 -5.86 30.19 -73.59
N HIS A 307 -5.93 31.19 -72.71
CA HIS A 307 -6.70 32.40 -72.92
C HIS A 307 -6.09 33.31 -73.99
N SER A 308 -4.77 33.48 -73.99
CA SER A 308 -4.07 34.33 -74.97
C SER A 308 -4.15 33.75 -76.38
N PHE A 309 -4.06 32.43 -76.52
CA PHE A 309 -4.17 31.73 -77.80
C PHE A 309 -5.59 31.21 -78.11
N ARG A 310 -6.61 31.78 -77.47
CA ARG A 310 -8.02 31.35 -77.56
C ARG A 310 -8.57 31.29 -78.99
N PHE A 311 -8.07 32.15 -79.86
CA PHE A 311 -8.49 32.29 -81.26
C PHE A 311 -7.68 31.40 -82.23
N THR A 312 -6.66 30.68 -81.75
CA THR A 312 -5.90 29.76 -82.59
C THR A 312 -6.75 28.54 -82.99
N PRO A 313 -6.59 28.02 -84.23
CA PRO A 313 -7.38 26.89 -84.72
C PRO A 313 -7.21 25.63 -83.86
N ILE A 314 -6.06 25.47 -83.21
CA ILE A 314 -5.74 24.34 -82.31
C ILE A 314 -6.62 24.38 -81.04
N VAL A 315 -6.71 25.54 -80.37
CA VAL A 315 -7.51 25.70 -79.14
C VAL A 315 -9.01 25.68 -79.46
N LYS A 316 -9.41 26.19 -80.63
CA LYS A 316 -10.79 26.17 -81.09
C LYS A 316 -11.27 24.76 -81.46
N ALA A 317 -10.41 23.93 -82.05
CA ALA A 317 -10.69 22.53 -82.35
C ALA A 317 -10.82 21.68 -81.07
N ASN A 318 -10.05 22.00 -80.02
CA ASN A 318 -10.07 21.29 -78.74
C ASN A 318 -11.10 21.87 -77.76
N ASN A 319 -12.35 22.03 -78.21
CA ASN A 319 -13.48 22.63 -77.49
C ASN A 319 -13.08 23.45 -76.26
N SER A 320 -12.63 24.66 -76.55
CA SER A 320 -12.16 25.66 -75.59
C SER A 320 -12.96 25.79 -74.29
N GLU A 321 -14.29 25.69 -74.30
CA GLU A 321 -15.12 25.86 -73.08
C GLU A 321 -14.87 24.75 -72.06
N ILE A 322 -14.81 23.48 -72.49
CA ILE A 322 -14.57 22.32 -71.62
C ILE A 322 -13.14 22.35 -71.09
N SER A 323 -12.19 22.78 -71.91
CA SER A 323 -10.80 22.94 -71.50
C SER A 323 -10.63 24.03 -70.42
N PHE A 324 -11.38 25.14 -70.47
CA PHE A 324 -11.39 26.12 -69.38
C PHE A 324 -12.08 25.59 -68.11
N LEU A 325 -13.19 24.85 -68.23
CA LEU A 325 -13.86 24.24 -67.09
C LEU A 325 -12.97 23.22 -66.38
N LEU A 326 -12.21 22.40 -67.13
CA LEU A 326 -11.22 21.47 -66.58
C LEU A 326 -10.09 22.19 -65.84
N LEU A 327 -9.55 23.27 -66.41
CA LEU A 327 -8.50 24.06 -65.76
C LEU A 327 -9.01 24.77 -64.50
N LEU A 328 -10.26 25.21 -64.49
CA LEU A 328 -10.92 25.78 -63.32
C LEU A 328 -11.11 24.71 -62.23
N SER A 329 -11.61 23.53 -62.56
CA SER A 329 -11.79 22.44 -61.59
C SER A 329 -10.46 21.97 -60.99
N LEU A 330 -9.40 21.88 -61.80
CA LEU A 330 -8.06 21.53 -61.31
C LEU A 330 -7.52 22.57 -60.33
N LYS A 331 -7.73 23.88 -60.56
CA LYS A 331 -7.37 24.93 -59.60
C LYS A 331 -8.13 24.78 -58.28
N LEU A 332 -9.44 24.51 -58.35
CA LEU A 332 -10.26 24.28 -57.17
C LEU A 332 -9.82 23.02 -56.40
N CYS A 333 -9.36 21.97 -57.10
CA CYS A 333 -8.80 20.78 -56.46
C CYS A 333 -7.49 21.08 -55.73
N PHE A 334 -6.60 21.91 -56.29
CA PHE A 334 -5.39 22.32 -55.59
C PHE A 334 -5.67 23.24 -54.40
N LEU A 335 -6.73 24.06 -54.46
CA LEU A 335 -7.14 24.91 -53.35
C LEU A 335 -7.88 24.13 -52.25
N CYS A 336 -8.62 23.07 -52.58
CA CYS A 336 -9.44 22.36 -51.60
C CYS A 336 -8.62 21.64 -50.53
N SER A 337 -7.42 21.18 -50.84
CA SER A 337 -6.48 20.57 -49.90
C SER A 337 -6.03 21.54 -48.80
N LEU A 338 -5.98 22.86 -49.05
CA LEU A 338 -5.68 23.85 -48.01
C LEU A 338 -6.77 23.86 -46.92
N VAL A 339 -8.02 23.55 -47.28
CA VAL A 339 -9.14 23.50 -46.32
C VAL A 339 -8.95 22.35 -45.32
N PHE A 340 -8.19 21.30 -45.67
CA PHE A 340 -7.88 20.15 -44.80
C PHE A 340 -6.77 20.43 -43.76
N ILE A 341 -6.02 21.53 -43.91
CA ILE A 341 -4.92 21.90 -43.02
C ILE A 341 -5.44 22.89 -41.97
N GLY A 342 -5.01 22.72 -40.72
CA GLY A 342 -5.40 23.54 -39.58
C GLY A 342 -6.54 22.97 -38.74
N GLN A 343 -6.79 23.62 -37.60
CA GLN A 343 -7.74 23.16 -36.58
C GLN A 343 -9.17 23.08 -37.14
N PRO A 344 -9.86 21.94 -36.97
CA PRO A 344 -11.20 21.77 -37.49
C PRO A 344 -12.20 22.65 -36.73
N SER A 345 -12.73 23.67 -37.40
CA SER A 345 -13.94 24.38 -37.01
C SER A 345 -15.18 23.72 -37.61
N TRP A 346 -16.36 24.03 -37.04
CA TRP A 346 -17.65 23.56 -37.56
C TRP A 346 -17.84 23.91 -39.05
N TRP A 347 -17.46 25.13 -39.44
CA TRP A 347 -17.55 25.62 -40.83
C TRP A 347 -16.56 24.90 -41.76
N THR A 348 -15.30 24.77 -41.33
CA THR A 348 -14.28 24.09 -42.14
C THR A 348 -14.60 22.62 -42.32
N CYS A 349 -15.19 21.95 -41.32
CA CYS A 349 -15.59 20.55 -41.44
C CYS A 349 -16.64 20.35 -42.54
N ARG A 350 -17.67 21.21 -42.58
CA ARG A 350 -18.70 21.18 -43.63
C ARG A 350 -18.12 21.53 -45.00
N LEU A 351 -17.24 22.53 -45.07
CA LEU A 351 -16.61 22.98 -46.30
C LEU A 351 -15.66 21.93 -46.89
N ARG A 352 -14.87 21.22 -46.06
CA ARG A 352 -13.95 20.14 -46.48
C ARG A 352 -14.67 19.10 -47.33
N GLN A 353 -15.79 18.59 -46.83
CA GLN A 353 -16.56 17.53 -47.48
C GLN A 353 -17.18 18.01 -48.81
N ALA A 354 -17.75 19.21 -48.84
CA ALA A 354 -18.37 19.77 -50.03
C ALA A 354 -17.35 20.15 -51.11
N ALA A 355 -16.27 20.85 -50.75
CA ALA A 355 -15.27 21.35 -51.68
C ALA A 355 -14.50 20.21 -52.37
N PHE A 356 -14.12 19.17 -51.61
CA PHE A 356 -13.45 18.01 -52.18
C PHE A 356 -14.35 17.27 -53.17
N GLY A 357 -15.59 16.97 -52.78
CA GLY A 357 -16.54 16.25 -53.62
C GLY A 357 -16.87 16.99 -54.92
N ILE A 358 -17.29 18.25 -54.82
CA ILE A 358 -17.71 19.05 -55.99
C ILE A 358 -16.55 19.25 -56.97
N SER A 359 -15.37 19.60 -56.45
CA SER A 359 -14.21 19.89 -57.31
C SER A 359 -13.70 18.63 -58.03
N PHE A 360 -13.63 17.51 -57.31
CA PHE A 360 -13.17 16.24 -57.86
C PHE A 360 -14.12 15.69 -58.92
N VAL A 361 -15.43 15.68 -58.63
CA VAL A 361 -16.45 15.19 -59.57
C VAL A 361 -16.46 16.06 -60.82
N LEU A 362 -16.44 17.39 -60.69
CA LEU A 362 -16.36 18.31 -61.83
C LEU A 362 -15.14 18.02 -62.71
N CYS A 363 -13.98 17.79 -62.10
CA CYS A 363 -12.75 17.45 -62.84
C CYS A 363 -12.89 16.13 -63.61
N LEU A 364 -13.38 15.07 -62.98
CA LEU A 364 -13.59 13.78 -63.64
C LEU A 364 -14.65 13.84 -64.74
N SER A 365 -15.76 14.55 -64.52
CA SER A 365 -16.80 14.76 -65.53
C SER A 365 -16.24 15.48 -66.77
N CYS A 366 -15.42 16.52 -66.57
CA CYS A 366 -14.76 17.22 -67.68
C CYS A 366 -13.79 16.30 -68.46
N LEU A 367 -13.01 15.47 -67.77
CA LEU A 367 -12.13 14.49 -68.41
C LEU A 367 -12.94 13.46 -69.22
N LEU A 368 -14.01 12.92 -68.63
CA LEU A 368 -14.89 11.94 -69.28
C LEU A 368 -15.55 12.50 -70.54
N VAL A 369 -16.09 13.72 -70.48
CA VAL A 369 -16.68 14.34 -71.68
C VAL A 369 -15.62 14.58 -72.75
N LYS A 370 -14.41 15.00 -72.37
CA LYS A 370 -13.31 15.22 -73.31
C LYS A 370 -12.84 13.91 -73.96
N THR A 371 -12.77 12.80 -73.23
CA THR A 371 -12.44 11.49 -73.80
C THR A 371 -13.53 10.97 -74.73
N ILE A 372 -14.81 11.11 -74.38
CA ILE A 372 -15.94 10.73 -75.24
C ILE A 372 -15.93 11.53 -76.56
N VAL A 373 -15.69 12.84 -76.51
CA VAL A 373 -15.59 13.70 -77.71
C VAL A 373 -14.47 13.23 -78.64
N VAL A 374 -13.31 12.88 -78.09
CA VAL A 374 -12.18 12.35 -78.86
C VAL A 374 -12.52 10.98 -79.47
N LEU A 375 -13.08 10.05 -78.70
CA LEU A 375 -13.47 8.72 -79.19
C LEU A 375 -14.52 8.78 -80.30
N LEU A 376 -15.50 9.68 -80.19
CA LEU A 376 -16.50 9.92 -81.22
C LEU A 376 -15.88 10.48 -82.50
N ALA A 377 -14.93 11.42 -82.40
CA ALA A 377 -14.22 11.97 -83.55
C ALA A 377 -13.45 10.88 -84.33
N PHE A 378 -12.79 9.95 -83.64
CA PHE A 378 -12.09 8.82 -84.27
C PHE A 378 -13.05 7.79 -84.89
N ARG A 379 -14.16 7.45 -84.21
CA ARG A 379 -15.16 6.52 -84.76
C ARG A 379 -15.86 7.06 -86.01
N THR A 380 -15.99 8.38 -86.15
CA THR A 380 -16.59 9.01 -87.34
C THR A 380 -15.67 9.05 -88.57
N ASN A 381 -14.37 8.78 -88.42
CA ASN A 381 -13.42 8.68 -89.55
C ASN A 381 -13.43 7.30 -90.23
N VAL A 382 -14.28 6.36 -89.78
CA VAL A 382 -14.50 5.07 -90.47
C VAL A 382 -15.54 5.27 -91.58
N PRO A 383 -15.27 4.87 -92.85
CA PRO A 383 -16.20 5.07 -93.95
C PRO A 383 -17.45 4.22 -93.74
N GLY A 384 -18.63 4.84 -93.61
CA GLY A 384 -19.93 4.13 -93.57
C GLY A 384 -20.87 4.48 -92.41
N SER A 385 -20.46 5.26 -91.40
CA SER A 385 -21.36 5.62 -90.29
C SER A 385 -22.03 7.00 -90.48
N ARG A 386 -23.37 7.05 -90.45
CA ARG A 386 -24.17 8.29 -90.39
C ARG A 386 -24.12 8.89 -88.98
N GLY A 387 -22.96 9.37 -88.54
CA GLY A 387 -22.74 9.87 -87.18
C GLY A 387 -22.59 11.39 -87.02
N ARG A 388 -22.95 12.20 -88.03
CA ARG A 388 -22.51 13.61 -88.10
C ARG A 388 -23.31 14.63 -87.26
N LYS A 389 -24.22 14.22 -86.35
CA LYS A 389 -25.11 15.18 -85.63
C LYS A 389 -25.43 14.96 -84.15
N LEU A 390 -24.88 13.98 -83.43
CA LEU A 390 -25.45 13.58 -82.13
C LEU A 390 -24.70 14.00 -80.84
N PHE A 391 -23.61 14.76 -80.91
CA PHE A 391 -22.90 15.18 -79.68
C PHE A 391 -22.44 16.64 -79.73
N GLY A 392 -23.41 17.55 -79.76
CA GLY A 392 -23.20 19.00 -79.76
C GLY A 392 -22.76 19.56 -78.40
N THR A 393 -22.36 20.84 -78.37
CA THR A 393 -21.92 21.55 -77.16
C THR A 393 -22.99 21.56 -76.05
N SER A 394 -24.28 21.61 -76.40
CA SER A 394 -25.38 21.53 -75.44
C SER A 394 -25.48 20.15 -74.76
N GLN A 395 -25.27 19.06 -75.48
CA GLN A 395 -25.29 17.70 -74.90
C GLN A 395 -24.06 17.46 -74.01
N GLN A 396 -22.92 18.05 -74.35
CA GLN A 396 -21.72 18.03 -73.51
C GLN A 396 -21.92 18.78 -72.18
N ARG A 397 -22.59 19.95 -72.21
CA ARG A 397 -22.94 20.70 -71.00
C ARG A 397 -23.93 19.95 -70.12
N ILE A 398 -24.97 19.37 -70.71
CA ILE A 398 -25.97 18.58 -69.98
C ILE A 398 -25.29 17.38 -69.28
N LEU A 399 -24.39 16.68 -69.97
CA LEU A 399 -23.68 15.54 -69.38
C LEU A 399 -22.78 15.94 -68.20
N ILE A 400 -22.07 17.08 -68.30
CA ILE A 400 -21.27 17.60 -67.18
C ILE A 400 -22.18 17.98 -66.01
N ILE A 401 -23.27 18.72 -66.25
CA ILE A 401 -24.19 19.16 -65.19
C ILE A 401 -24.90 17.97 -64.52
N CYS A 402 -25.36 16.98 -65.28
CA CYS A 402 -25.98 15.78 -64.72
C CYS A 402 -24.98 14.92 -63.92
N ALA A 403 -23.70 14.92 -64.31
CA ALA A 403 -22.67 14.17 -63.59
C ALA A 403 -22.14 14.90 -62.34
N THR A 404 -22.24 16.24 -62.28
CA THR A 404 -21.80 17.05 -61.14
C THR A 404 -22.91 17.44 -60.17
N ALA A 405 -24.17 17.29 -60.56
CA ALA A 405 -25.30 17.50 -59.67
C ALA A 405 -25.26 16.47 -58.53
N PRO A 406 -25.27 16.92 -57.26
CA PRO A 406 -25.40 16.00 -56.13
C PRO A 406 -26.75 15.29 -56.21
N GLN A 407 -26.76 13.96 -56.10
CA GLN A 407 -27.98 13.16 -55.93
C GLN A 407 -28.52 13.26 -54.51
#